data_AF-A0A932QAQ6-F1
#
_entry.id   AF-A0A932QAQ6-F1
#
_cell.length_a   1.000
_cell.length_b   1.000
_cell.length_c   1.000
_cell.angle_alpha   90.00
_cell.angle_beta   90.00
_cell.angle_gamma   90.00
#
_symmetry.space_group_name_H-M   'P 1'
#
loop_
_entity.id
_entity.type
_entity.pdbx_description
1 polymer ?
#
loop_
_entity_poly.entity_id
_entity_poly.type
_entity_poly.pdbx_seq_one_letter_code
_entity_poly.pdbx_strand_id
1 'polypeptide(L)'
;MQKSTVGLVGSVLILGTVLFGGCAAKVGEDAAKEAKPLVIGVRYLAFRNPANSQAVAAEADVSTMVKEMNTVWSQCNLTFQLEEYKQVDPREYNARYSPANYSELDNLREATENSRYLTLIATGPWNRSGTLGASGSNCYSSFPGDAADGVVCESRVAVSPMLHAHEAGHWFGLYHTDDPNADGIADTTAENSGQDLMNHFVRPEDRLLTPGQCERARQTVAHSRTAATL
;
A
#
# COMPACT_ATOMS: atom_id res chain seq x y z
N MET A 1 -58.39 -9.95 22.74
CA MET A 1 -59.05 -9.85 21.42
C MET A 1 -59.63 -8.46 21.27
N GLN A 2 -58.96 -7.56 20.56
CA GLN A 2 -59.51 -6.24 20.27
C GLN A 2 -59.09 -5.85 18.86
N LYS A 3 -60.08 -5.81 17.97
CA LYS A 3 -59.97 -5.32 16.59
C LYS A 3 -59.90 -3.80 16.63
N SER A 4 -59.05 -3.21 15.80
CA SER A 4 -59.21 -1.81 15.39
C SER A 4 -58.76 -1.64 13.94
N THR A 5 -59.49 -0.75 13.29
CA THR A 5 -59.83 -0.73 11.87
C THR A 5 -59.37 0.62 11.31
N VAL A 6 -58.74 0.58 10.13
CA VAL A 6 -58.73 1.56 9.03
C VAL A 6 -58.32 3.02 9.32
N GLY A 7 -57.32 3.47 8.54
CA GLY A 7 -57.13 4.86 8.16
C GLY A 7 -56.35 4.93 6.84
N LEU A 8 -57.04 4.84 5.70
CA LEU A 8 -56.48 5.00 4.37
C LEU A 8 -56.50 6.51 4.03
N VAL A 9 -55.33 7.16 3.96
CA VAL A 9 -55.21 8.55 3.50
C VAL A 9 -54.56 8.52 2.12
N GLY A 10 -55.38 8.79 1.10
CA GLY A 10 -54.92 8.94 -0.27
C GLY A 10 -54.12 10.22 -0.43
N SER A 11 -52.90 10.09 -0.97
CA SER A 11 -52.10 11.21 -1.45
C SER A 11 -52.20 11.27 -2.97
N VAL A 12 -52.69 12.40 -3.45
CA VAL A 12 -52.79 12.75 -4.87
C VAL A 12 -51.38 13.12 -5.36
N LEU A 13 -50.82 12.31 -6.26
CA LEU A 13 -49.56 12.61 -6.93
C LEU A 13 -49.85 13.48 -8.16
N ILE A 14 -49.42 14.75 -8.14
CA ILE A 14 -49.47 15.64 -9.30
C ILE A 14 -48.23 15.34 -10.15
N LEU A 15 -48.43 14.67 -11.30
CA LEU A 15 -47.41 14.53 -12.34
C LEU A 15 -47.25 15.88 -13.06
N GLY A 16 -46.26 16.66 -12.64
CA GLY A 16 -45.77 17.80 -13.40
C GLY A 16 -44.71 17.35 -14.41
N THR A 17 -45.09 17.24 -15.68
CA THR A 17 -44.15 16.97 -16.78
C THR A 17 -43.33 18.24 -17.04
N VAL A 18 -42.10 18.30 -16.52
CA VAL A 18 -41.13 19.33 -16.89
C VAL A 18 -40.41 18.88 -18.15
N LEU A 19 -40.78 19.50 -19.28
CA LEU A 19 -40.08 19.36 -20.56
C LEU A 19 -38.74 20.12 -20.46
N PHE A 20 -37.67 19.42 -20.09
CA PHE A 20 -36.32 19.94 -20.25
C PHE A 20 -35.94 19.85 -21.74
N GLY A 21 -35.90 21.00 -22.41
CA GLY A 21 -35.33 21.13 -23.75
C GLY A 21 -33.85 20.75 -23.74
N GLY A 22 -33.53 19.62 -24.36
CA GLY A 22 -32.19 19.06 -24.40
C GLY A 22 -31.25 19.89 -25.28
N CYS A 23 -30.38 20.68 -24.66
CA CYS A 23 -29.07 20.93 -25.24
C CYS A 23 -28.29 19.62 -25.14
N ALA A 24 -28.28 18.85 -26.23
CA ALA A 24 -27.30 17.78 -26.41
C ALA A 24 -25.92 18.42 -26.52
N ALA A 25 -25.30 18.71 -25.37
CA ALA A 25 -23.88 18.99 -25.34
C ALA A 25 -23.20 17.73 -25.89
N LYS A 26 -22.50 17.89 -27.01
CA LYS A 26 -21.46 16.94 -27.43
C LYS A 26 -20.58 16.76 -26.20
N VAL A 27 -20.70 15.61 -25.53
CA VAL A 27 -19.74 15.19 -24.52
C VAL A 27 -18.43 15.10 -25.29
N GLY A 28 -17.64 16.16 -25.12
CA GLY A 28 -16.43 16.39 -25.86
C GLY A 28 -15.54 15.20 -25.67
N GLU A 29 -15.13 14.65 -26.80
CA GLU A 29 -13.92 13.87 -27.00
C GLU A 29 -12.69 14.75 -26.68
N ASP A 30 -12.71 15.38 -25.49
CA ASP A 30 -11.55 16.02 -24.91
C ASP A 30 -10.66 14.85 -24.51
N ALA A 31 -9.81 14.46 -25.47
CA ALA A 31 -8.78 13.46 -25.33
C ALA A 31 -8.19 13.61 -23.93
N ALA A 32 -8.43 12.60 -23.08
CA ALA A 32 -7.88 12.54 -21.75
C ALA A 32 -6.36 12.59 -21.92
N LYS A 33 -5.80 13.80 -21.79
CA LYS A 33 -4.37 14.02 -21.87
C LYS A 33 -3.80 13.11 -20.81
N GLU A 34 -3.06 12.08 -21.24
CA GLU A 34 -2.58 11.03 -20.35
C GLU A 34 -1.99 11.69 -19.12
N ALA A 35 -2.63 11.46 -17.97
CA ALA A 35 -2.21 12.08 -16.74
C ALA A 35 -0.78 11.62 -16.47
N LYS A 36 0.13 12.57 -16.20
CA LYS A 36 1.50 12.22 -15.84
C LYS A 36 1.46 11.23 -14.66
N PRO A 37 2.26 10.15 -14.69
CA PRO A 37 2.33 9.23 -13.56
C PRO A 37 2.69 9.96 -12.27
N LEU A 38 2.09 9.55 -11.14
CA LEU A 38 2.51 10.03 -9.84
C LEU A 38 3.80 9.30 -9.44
N VAL A 39 4.83 10.07 -9.10
CA VAL A 39 6.13 9.54 -8.71
C VAL A 39 6.23 9.50 -7.19
N ILE A 40 6.51 8.31 -6.65
CA ILE A 40 6.74 8.07 -5.23
C ILE A 40 8.25 7.91 -5.02
N GLY A 41 8.85 8.82 -4.25
CA GLY A 41 10.25 8.68 -3.86
C GLY A 41 10.42 7.54 -2.86
N VAL A 42 11.40 6.67 -3.10
CA VAL A 42 11.75 5.55 -2.24
C VAL A 42 13.06 5.84 -1.54
N ARG A 43 13.05 5.68 -0.22
CA ARG A 43 14.25 5.65 0.62
C ARG A 43 14.47 4.22 1.10
N TYR A 44 15.62 3.63 0.81
CA TYR A 44 15.93 2.26 1.19
C TYR A 44 17.08 2.21 2.22
N LEU A 45 16.79 1.65 3.40
CA LEU A 45 17.76 1.48 4.50
C LEU A 45 18.16 0.00 4.61
N ALA A 46 19.39 -0.33 4.21
CA ALA A 46 19.93 -1.68 4.31
C ALA A 46 20.78 -1.83 5.57
N PHE A 47 20.38 -2.68 6.53
CA PHE A 47 21.21 -2.95 7.70
C PHE A 47 22.52 -3.62 7.30
N ARG A 48 23.61 -3.23 7.96
CA ARG A 48 24.87 -3.96 7.90
C ARG A 48 24.91 -5.05 8.96
N ASN A 49 25.33 -6.24 8.55
CA ASN A 49 25.59 -7.34 9.46
C ASN A 49 26.79 -6.98 10.34
N PRO A 50 26.64 -6.92 11.68
CA PRO A 50 27.71 -6.51 12.57
C PRO A 50 28.92 -7.46 12.57
N ALA A 51 28.75 -8.71 12.11
CA ALA A 51 29.84 -9.70 12.07
C ALA A 51 30.81 -9.50 10.90
N ASN A 52 30.33 -9.01 9.75
CA ASN A 52 31.12 -8.92 8.53
C ASN A 52 30.99 -7.58 7.78
N SER A 53 30.24 -6.63 8.34
CA SER A 53 29.94 -5.30 7.77
C SER A 53 29.25 -5.30 6.40
N GLN A 54 28.78 -6.45 5.90
CA GLN A 54 28.05 -6.52 4.63
C GLN A 54 26.61 -6.03 4.83
N ALA A 55 26.11 -5.24 3.88
CA ALA A 55 24.71 -4.86 3.84
C ALA A 55 23.82 -6.06 3.51
N VAL A 56 22.61 -6.08 4.06
CA VAL A 56 21.59 -7.10 3.80
C VAL A 56 21.16 -7.13 2.33
N ALA A 57 21.18 -5.96 1.66
CA ALA A 57 20.86 -5.83 0.24
C ALA A 57 21.83 -4.84 -0.41
N ALA A 58 22.31 -5.15 -1.62
CA ALA A 58 23.12 -4.23 -2.42
C ALA A 58 22.22 -3.24 -3.17
N GLU A 59 22.73 -2.03 -3.42
CA GLU A 59 21.99 -0.97 -4.12
C GLU A 59 21.49 -1.39 -5.51
N ALA A 60 22.31 -2.13 -6.27
CA ALA A 60 21.94 -2.62 -7.59
C ALA A 60 20.73 -3.58 -7.55
N ASP A 61 20.65 -4.43 -6.53
CA ASP A 61 19.53 -5.35 -6.34
C ASP A 61 18.26 -4.57 -5.95
N VAL A 62 18.40 -3.56 -5.08
CA VAL A 62 17.30 -2.67 -4.70
C VAL A 62 16.77 -1.89 -5.91
N SER A 63 17.65 -1.37 -6.77
CA SER A 63 17.26 -0.68 -8.00
C SER A 63 16.47 -1.61 -8.94
N THR A 64 16.90 -2.87 -9.05
CA THR A 64 16.17 -3.90 -9.82
C THR A 64 14.80 -4.20 -9.22
N MET A 65 14.74 -4.37 -7.89
CA MET A 65 13.49 -4.57 -7.16
C MET A 65 12.50 -3.42 -7.40
N VAL A 66 12.93 -2.16 -7.29
CA VAL A 66 12.09 -0.97 -7.54
C VAL A 66 11.57 -0.95 -8.98
N LYS A 67 12.43 -1.29 -9.96
CA LYS A 67 12.00 -1.40 -11.36
C LYS A 67 10.93 -2.48 -11.54
N GLU A 68 11.03 -3.60 -10.85
CA GLU A 68 10.03 -4.67 -10.91
C GLU A 68 8.73 -4.28 -10.19
N MET A 69 8.78 -3.54 -9.07
CA MET A 69 7.59 -2.96 -8.44
C MET A 69 6.82 -2.06 -9.42
N ASN A 70 7.54 -1.27 -10.24
CA ASN A 70 6.94 -0.42 -11.27
C ASN A 70 6.15 -1.21 -12.33
N THR A 71 6.50 -2.47 -12.58
CA THR A 71 5.72 -3.30 -13.51
C THR A 71 4.30 -3.57 -13.01
N VAL A 72 4.14 -3.70 -11.69
CA VAL A 72 2.83 -3.89 -11.04
C VAL A 72 2.09 -2.57 -10.95
N TRP A 73 2.73 -1.56 -10.36
CA TRP A 73 2.06 -0.30 -10.01
C TRP A 73 1.81 0.64 -11.18
N SER A 74 2.42 0.39 -12.35
CA SER A 74 2.08 1.09 -13.59
C SER A 74 0.60 0.93 -14.00
N GLN A 75 -0.06 -0.15 -13.58
CA GLN A 75 -1.52 -0.35 -13.74
C GLN A 75 -2.34 0.78 -13.11
N CYS A 76 -1.79 1.40 -12.06
CA CYS A 76 -2.45 2.48 -11.31
C CYS A 76 -1.93 3.87 -11.69
N ASN A 77 -1.13 4.02 -12.76
CA ASN A 77 -0.43 5.25 -13.10
C ASN A 77 0.45 5.79 -11.95
N LEU A 78 1.05 4.88 -11.19
CA LEU A 78 2.00 5.14 -10.12
C LEU A 78 3.38 4.60 -10.52
N THR A 79 4.44 5.29 -10.13
CA THR A 79 5.82 4.81 -10.29
C THR A 79 6.64 5.14 -9.05
N PHE A 80 7.55 4.25 -8.71
CA PHE A 80 8.56 4.41 -7.67
C PHE A 80 9.89 4.84 -8.28
N GLN A 81 10.60 5.68 -7.55
CA GLN A 81 11.95 6.12 -7.88
C GLN A 81 12.84 5.97 -6.66
N LEU A 82 13.94 5.23 -6.78
CA LEU A 82 14.93 5.13 -5.69
C LEU A 82 15.67 6.46 -5.56
N GLU A 83 15.31 7.24 -4.54
CA GLU A 83 15.88 8.57 -4.27
C GLU A 83 17.07 8.49 -3.29
N GLU A 84 17.02 7.54 -2.36
CA GLU A 84 18.07 7.35 -1.37
C GLU A 84 18.28 5.86 -1.11
N TYR A 85 19.54 5.42 -1.17
CA TYR A 85 19.98 4.14 -0.64
C TYR A 85 21.03 4.39 0.44
N LYS A 86 20.83 3.79 1.62
CA LYS A 86 21.77 3.94 2.73
C LYS A 86 22.04 2.59 3.39
N GLN A 87 23.32 2.25 3.53
CA GLN A 87 23.75 1.18 4.41
C GLN A 87 23.91 1.73 5.82
N VAL A 88 23.26 1.11 6.80
CA VAL A 88 23.21 1.62 8.17
C VAL A 88 23.66 0.60 9.18
N ASP A 89 24.30 1.06 10.26
CA ASP A 89 24.45 0.24 11.46
C ASP A 89 23.12 0.25 12.24
N PRO A 90 22.50 -0.91 12.56
CA PRO A 90 21.25 -0.94 13.31
C PRO A 90 21.31 -0.17 14.65
N ARG A 91 22.50 -0.06 15.25
CA ARG A 91 22.71 0.65 16.51
C ARG A 91 22.50 2.16 16.40
N GLU A 92 22.62 2.74 15.20
CA GLU A 92 22.32 4.16 14.94
C GLU A 92 20.84 4.50 15.24
N TYR A 93 19.96 3.50 15.20
CA TYR A 93 18.52 3.63 15.43
C TYR A 93 18.05 2.91 16.70
N ASN A 94 18.97 2.59 17.62
CA ASN A 94 18.68 1.76 18.79
C ASN A 94 18.00 0.41 18.43
N ALA A 95 18.27 -0.10 17.22
CA ALA A 95 17.66 -1.31 16.70
C ALA A 95 18.61 -2.51 16.81
N ARG A 96 18.04 -3.71 16.71
CA ARG A 96 18.79 -4.96 16.64
C ARG A 96 18.93 -5.39 15.19
N TYR A 97 20.07 -6.00 14.86
CA TYR A 97 20.22 -6.65 13.55
C TYR A 97 19.20 -7.77 13.34
N SER A 98 18.88 -8.53 14.40
CA SER A 98 17.92 -9.64 14.40
C SER A 98 16.77 -9.35 15.38
N PRO A 99 15.76 -8.55 14.97
CA PRO A 99 14.66 -8.20 15.86
C PRO A 99 13.82 -9.43 16.22
N ALA A 100 13.26 -9.44 17.42
CA ALA A 100 12.45 -10.56 17.92
C ALA A 100 10.96 -10.21 18.13
N ASN A 101 10.63 -8.92 18.18
CA ASN A 101 9.31 -8.45 18.57
C ASN A 101 8.80 -7.37 17.60
N TYR A 102 7.48 -7.32 17.38
CA TYR A 102 6.83 -6.25 16.60
C TYR A 102 7.17 -4.85 17.11
N SER A 103 7.20 -4.65 18.44
CA SER A 103 7.60 -3.36 19.02
C SER A 103 9.01 -2.91 18.64
N GLU A 104 9.93 -3.83 18.35
CA GLU A 104 11.27 -3.47 17.85
C GLU A 104 11.22 -2.99 16.39
N LEU A 105 10.31 -3.55 15.59
CA LEU A 105 10.05 -3.13 14.21
C LEU A 105 9.34 -1.77 14.16
N ASP A 106 8.38 -1.54 15.05
CA ASP A 106 7.66 -0.27 15.17
C ASP A 106 8.60 0.85 15.58
N ASN A 107 9.38 0.66 16.63
CA ASN A 107 10.38 1.64 17.07
C ASN A 107 11.38 1.99 15.96
N LEU A 108 11.78 1.01 15.14
CA LEU A 108 12.69 1.23 14.01
C LEU A 108 12.04 2.09 12.91
N ARG A 109 10.79 1.81 12.57
CA ARG A 109 10.02 2.58 11.59
C ARG A 109 9.76 4.02 12.06
N GLU A 110 9.34 4.20 13.31
CA GLU A 110 9.23 5.53 13.95
C GLU A 110 10.56 6.30 13.90
N ALA A 111 11.68 5.65 14.24
CA ALA A 111 13.00 6.27 14.23
C ALA A 111 13.52 6.62 12.82
N THR A 112 12.89 6.10 11.77
CA THR A 112 13.30 6.29 10.37
C THR A 112 12.24 7.00 9.53
N GLU A 113 11.13 7.40 10.15
CA GLU A 113 10.00 8.07 9.53
C GLU A 113 10.46 9.25 8.66
N ASN A 114 9.89 9.33 7.46
CA ASN A 114 10.15 10.41 6.55
C ASN A 114 8.93 10.71 5.67
N SER A 115 8.26 11.82 5.95
CA SER A 115 7.05 12.25 5.22
C SER A 115 7.26 12.60 3.75
N ARG A 116 8.49 12.53 3.21
CA ARG A 116 8.78 12.74 1.79
C ARG A 116 8.88 11.42 1.00
N TYR A 117 9.20 10.31 1.65
CA TYR A 117 9.53 9.06 0.96
C TYR A 117 8.75 7.89 1.52
N LEU A 118 8.41 6.93 0.66
CA LEU A 118 8.17 5.57 1.13
C LEU A 118 9.50 5.01 1.64
N THR A 119 9.61 4.83 2.96
CA THR A 119 10.80 4.25 3.59
C THR A 119 10.68 2.73 3.62
N LEU A 120 11.64 2.05 2.98
CA LEU A 120 11.79 0.60 2.96
C LEU A 120 13.04 0.22 3.78
N ILE A 121 12.90 -0.71 4.71
CA ILE A 121 13.96 -1.08 5.65
C ILE A 121 14.23 -2.58 5.56
N ALA A 122 15.47 -2.95 5.29
CA ALA A 122 15.91 -4.34 5.31
C ALA A 122 16.75 -4.65 6.53
N THR A 123 16.22 -5.49 7.42
CA THR A 123 16.92 -5.96 8.63
C THR A 123 17.67 -7.27 8.36
N GLY A 124 18.41 -7.76 9.35
CA GLY A 124 18.87 -9.15 9.37
C GLY A 124 17.71 -10.15 9.50
N PRO A 125 18.01 -11.44 9.70
CA PRO A 125 17.00 -12.46 9.97
C PRO A 125 16.20 -12.12 11.22
N TRP A 126 14.88 -12.33 11.22
CA TRP A 126 14.07 -12.10 12.42
C TRP A 126 14.21 -13.27 13.40
N ASN A 127 14.40 -12.94 14.67
CA ASN A 127 14.46 -13.92 15.75
C ASN A 127 13.02 -14.38 16.10
N ARG A 128 12.71 -15.62 15.72
CA ARG A 128 11.39 -16.22 15.92
C ARG A 128 11.13 -16.70 17.36
N SER A 129 11.96 -16.36 18.33
CA SER A 129 11.70 -16.68 19.74
C SER A 129 10.79 -15.67 20.46
N GLY A 130 10.50 -14.51 19.85
CA GLY A 130 9.65 -13.46 20.41
C GLY A 130 8.26 -13.38 19.75
N THR A 131 7.62 -12.20 19.77
CA THR A 131 6.27 -12.04 19.18
C THR A 131 6.25 -12.23 17.66
N LEU A 132 7.39 -12.04 16.98
CA LEU A 132 7.54 -12.35 15.55
C LEU A 132 7.54 -13.86 15.24
N GLY A 133 7.69 -14.72 16.26
CA GLY A 133 7.61 -16.18 16.13
C GLY A 133 6.19 -16.71 15.94
N ALA A 134 5.18 -15.95 16.38
CA ALA A 134 3.78 -16.32 16.23
C ALA A 134 3.22 -16.05 14.82
N SER A 135 3.98 -15.34 13.98
CA SER A 135 3.58 -14.96 12.62
C SER A 135 4.51 -15.56 11.57
N GLY A 136 3.92 -15.96 10.43
CA GLY A 136 4.66 -16.36 9.23
C GLY A 136 5.22 -15.18 8.43
N SER A 137 4.86 -13.95 8.78
CA SER A 137 5.27 -12.73 8.09
C SER A 137 6.80 -12.56 8.09
N ASN A 138 7.30 -12.04 6.98
CA ASN A 138 8.70 -11.72 6.70
C ASN A 138 8.90 -10.25 6.27
N CYS A 139 7.79 -9.54 6.11
CA CYS A 139 7.69 -8.13 5.83
C CYS A 139 6.48 -7.58 6.59
N TYR A 140 6.57 -6.32 7.00
CA TYR A 140 5.56 -5.66 7.79
C TYR A 140 5.52 -4.18 7.43
N SER A 141 4.32 -3.65 7.36
CA SER A 141 4.04 -2.24 7.06
C SER A 141 2.90 -1.75 7.94
N SER A 142 2.70 -0.44 7.92
CA SER A 142 1.58 0.22 8.61
C SER A 142 0.71 0.93 7.61
N PHE A 143 -0.54 1.16 8.01
CA PHE A 143 -1.48 1.92 7.21
C PHE A 143 -1.17 3.42 7.31
N PRO A 144 -1.61 4.22 6.31
CA PRO A 144 -1.58 5.67 6.41
C PRO A 144 -2.15 6.18 7.73
N GLY A 145 -1.38 7.01 8.44
CA GLY A 145 -1.80 7.65 9.68
C GLY A 145 -1.46 6.88 10.96
N ASP A 146 -0.92 5.67 10.85
CA ASP A 146 -0.27 4.99 11.99
C ASP A 146 1.04 5.71 12.37
N ALA A 147 1.48 5.53 13.62
CA ALA A 147 2.69 6.19 14.14
C ALA A 147 3.99 5.69 13.49
N ALA A 148 4.03 4.44 13.06
CA ALA A 148 5.24 3.79 12.55
C ALA A 148 5.20 3.67 11.02
N ASP A 149 5.62 4.72 10.31
CA ASP A 149 5.51 4.78 8.84
C ASP A 149 6.50 3.85 8.11
N GLY A 150 6.13 3.42 6.90
CA GLY A 150 6.98 2.65 5.99
C GLY A 150 6.92 1.12 6.16
N VAL A 151 7.84 0.44 5.46
CA VAL A 151 7.90 -1.01 5.32
C VAL A 151 9.21 -1.54 5.91
N VAL A 152 9.14 -2.63 6.67
CA VAL A 152 10.30 -3.34 7.20
C VAL A 152 10.25 -4.81 6.84
N CYS A 153 11.33 -5.32 6.24
CA CYS A 153 11.47 -6.68 5.75
C CYS A 153 12.71 -7.36 6.33
N GLU A 154 12.63 -8.66 6.55
CA GLU A 154 13.79 -9.46 6.94
C GLU A 154 14.68 -9.81 5.74
N SER A 155 15.96 -10.06 6.01
CA SER A 155 17.00 -10.29 4.99
C SER A 155 16.64 -11.27 3.87
N ARG A 156 15.92 -12.38 4.15
CA ARG A 156 15.58 -13.38 3.12
C ARG A 156 14.62 -12.88 2.03
N VAL A 157 13.95 -11.74 2.27
CA VAL A 157 13.00 -11.12 1.34
C VAL A 157 13.30 -9.65 1.07
N ALA A 158 14.46 -9.16 1.51
CA ALA A 158 14.86 -7.76 1.41
C ALA A 158 14.81 -7.18 -0.02
N VAL A 159 14.97 -8.02 -1.04
CA VAL A 159 14.90 -7.60 -2.46
C VAL A 159 13.78 -8.30 -3.22
N SER A 160 12.74 -8.79 -2.50
CA SER A 160 11.57 -9.40 -3.13
C SER A 160 10.63 -8.31 -3.65
N PRO A 161 10.51 -8.14 -4.98
CA PRO A 161 9.74 -7.02 -5.54
C PRO A 161 8.25 -7.14 -5.29
N MET A 162 7.69 -8.36 -5.33
CA MET A 162 6.26 -8.56 -5.09
C MET A 162 5.89 -8.33 -3.63
N LEU A 163 6.73 -8.75 -2.68
CA LEU A 163 6.49 -8.46 -1.27
C LEU A 163 6.58 -6.94 -1.02
N HIS A 164 7.59 -6.25 -1.53
CA HIS A 164 7.66 -4.79 -1.36
C HIS A 164 6.51 -4.05 -2.07
N ALA A 165 6.06 -4.55 -3.22
CA ALA A 165 4.88 -3.99 -3.89
C ALA A 165 3.60 -4.20 -3.08
N HIS A 166 3.44 -5.37 -2.45
CA HIS A 166 2.32 -5.69 -1.55
C HIS A 166 2.32 -4.81 -0.30
N GLU A 167 3.46 -4.69 0.38
CA GLU A 167 3.59 -3.84 1.58
C GLU A 167 3.42 -2.35 1.26
N ALA A 168 3.86 -1.91 0.07
CA ALA A 168 3.52 -0.58 -0.41
C ALA A 168 2.01 -0.41 -0.60
N GLY A 169 1.28 -1.47 -0.95
CA GLY A 169 -0.17 -1.50 -0.99
C GLY A 169 -0.80 -1.15 0.36
N HIS A 170 -0.35 -1.79 1.44
CA HIS A 170 -0.77 -1.42 2.80
C HIS A 170 -0.40 0.02 3.16
N TRP A 171 0.79 0.47 2.76
CA TRP A 171 1.17 1.88 2.90
C TRP A 171 0.27 2.84 2.12
N PHE A 172 -0.39 2.37 1.05
CA PHE A 172 -1.42 3.13 0.34
C PHE A 172 -2.85 2.94 0.91
N GLY A 173 -3.01 2.20 2.00
CA GLY A 173 -4.29 1.93 2.63
C GLY A 173 -5.08 0.77 2.00
N LEU A 174 -4.41 -0.14 1.28
CA LEU A 174 -5.03 -1.36 0.78
C LEU A 174 -5.02 -2.44 1.87
N TYR A 175 -6.12 -3.15 2.05
CA TYR A 175 -6.22 -4.31 2.94
C TYR A 175 -5.94 -5.60 2.17
N HIS A 176 -5.73 -6.70 2.90
CA HIS A 176 -5.73 -7.99 2.23
C HIS A 176 -7.09 -8.27 1.61
N THR A 177 -7.10 -9.04 0.53
CA THR A 177 -8.34 -9.40 -0.17
C THR A 177 -9.32 -10.20 0.69
N ASP A 178 -8.84 -10.95 1.67
CA ASP A 178 -9.65 -11.76 2.59
C ASP A 178 -10.00 -11.03 3.89
N ASP A 179 -9.47 -9.82 4.11
CA ASP A 179 -9.81 -9.02 5.28
C ASP A 179 -11.16 -8.29 5.06
N PRO A 180 -12.03 -8.26 6.08
CA PRO A 180 -13.23 -7.44 6.02
C PRO A 180 -12.81 -5.97 6.11
N ASN A 181 -12.99 -5.23 5.01
CA ASN A 181 -12.59 -3.83 4.96
C ASN A 181 -13.37 -2.99 5.96
N ALA A 182 -12.65 -2.31 6.86
CA ALA A 182 -13.24 -1.47 7.90
C ALA A 182 -14.01 -0.26 7.33
N ASP A 183 -13.70 0.15 6.10
CA ASP A 183 -14.31 1.29 5.42
C ASP A 183 -15.48 0.91 4.49
N GLY A 184 -15.79 -0.38 4.34
CA GLY A 184 -16.88 -0.88 3.50
C GLY A 184 -16.65 -0.76 1.98
N ILE A 185 -15.47 -0.33 1.54
CA ILE A 185 -15.08 -0.34 0.12
C ILE A 185 -14.34 -1.64 -0.11
N ALA A 186 -14.93 -2.57 -0.86
CA ALA A 186 -14.30 -3.87 -1.13
C ALA A 186 -13.00 -3.70 -1.93
N ASP A 187 -11.88 -4.16 -1.36
CA ASP A 187 -10.58 -4.27 -2.03
C ASP A 187 -10.55 -5.52 -2.91
N THR A 188 -11.53 -6.41 -2.72
CA THR A 188 -11.86 -7.49 -3.62
C THR A 188 -12.96 -7.09 -4.57
N THR A 189 -12.66 -7.09 -5.86
CA THR A 189 -13.66 -7.50 -6.84
C THR A 189 -13.60 -9.02 -6.94
N ALA A 190 -14.74 -9.70 -6.96
CA ALA A 190 -14.84 -11.15 -7.16
C ALA A 190 -14.10 -11.67 -8.43
N GLU A 191 -13.65 -10.76 -9.29
CA GLU A 191 -13.03 -11.01 -10.59
C GLU A 191 -11.56 -11.49 -10.51
N ASN A 192 -10.84 -11.34 -9.38
CA ASN A 192 -9.38 -11.56 -9.33
C ASN A 192 -8.85 -12.49 -8.22
N SER A 193 -9.67 -13.40 -7.67
CA SER A 193 -9.40 -14.16 -6.43
C SER A 193 -8.17 -15.10 -6.40
N GLY A 194 -7.29 -15.06 -7.39
CA GLY A 194 -6.09 -15.91 -7.44
C GLY A 194 -4.84 -15.26 -8.02
N GLN A 195 -4.84 -13.95 -8.31
CA GLN A 195 -3.66 -13.22 -8.82
C GLN A 195 -3.56 -11.79 -8.26
N ASP A 196 -4.35 -11.47 -7.23
CA ASP A 196 -4.37 -10.15 -6.62
C ASP A 196 -3.09 -9.92 -5.81
N LEU A 197 -2.45 -8.76 -6.02
CA LEU A 197 -1.25 -8.37 -5.28
C LEU A 197 -1.49 -8.38 -3.77
N MET A 198 -2.70 -8.04 -3.32
CA MET A 198 -3.07 -7.93 -1.91
C MET A 198 -3.57 -9.26 -1.31
N ASN A 199 -3.29 -10.40 -1.94
CA ASN A 199 -3.46 -11.70 -1.31
C ASN A 199 -2.56 -11.85 -0.07
N HIS A 200 -3.07 -12.44 1.02
CA HIS A 200 -2.30 -12.71 2.24
C HIS A 200 -1.00 -13.50 1.99
N PHE A 201 -1.01 -14.37 0.98
CA PHE A 201 0.17 -15.11 0.53
C PHE A 201 0.59 -14.60 -0.84
N VAL A 202 1.60 -13.74 -0.85
CA VAL A 202 2.14 -13.16 -2.08
C VAL A 202 2.97 -14.19 -2.84
N ARG A 203 2.54 -14.52 -4.05
CA ARG A 203 3.26 -15.38 -5.00
C ARG A 203 3.81 -14.55 -6.16
N PRO A 204 4.79 -15.07 -6.92
CA PRO A 204 5.36 -14.35 -8.07
C PRO A 204 4.34 -13.96 -9.15
N GLU A 205 3.23 -14.69 -9.27
CA GLU A 205 2.12 -14.42 -10.18
C GLU A 205 1.08 -13.42 -9.66
N ASP A 206 1.11 -13.07 -8.37
CA ASP A 206 0.17 -12.12 -7.74
C ASP A 206 0.57 -10.68 -8.11
N ARG A 207 0.16 -10.23 -9.29
CA ARG A 207 0.58 -8.96 -9.92
C ARG A 207 -0.58 -8.04 -10.27
N LEU A 208 -1.82 -8.45 -10.04
CA LEU A 208 -2.99 -7.68 -10.45
C LEU A 208 -3.43 -6.74 -9.34
N LEU A 209 -3.83 -5.53 -9.75
CA LEU A 209 -4.52 -4.57 -8.90
C LEU A 209 -5.88 -4.27 -9.54
N THR A 210 -6.93 -4.25 -8.74
CA THR A 210 -8.26 -3.86 -9.19
C THR A 210 -8.32 -2.35 -9.45
N PRO A 211 -9.26 -1.87 -10.29
CA PRO A 211 -9.47 -0.43 -10.46
C PRO A 211 -9.74 0.32 -9.14
N GLY A 212 -10.42 -0.34 -8.18
CA GLY A 212 -10.70 0.22 -6.86
C GLY A 212 -9.43 0.40 -6.01
N GLN A 213 -8.57 -0.61 -5.97
CA GLN A 213 -7.25 -0.52 -5.31
C GLN A 213 -6.39 0.59 -5.94
N CYS A 214 -6.38 0.70 -7.28
CA CYS A 214 -5.65 1.76 -7.96
C CYS A 214 -6.18 3.16 -7.65
N GLU A 215 -7.51 3.34 -7.59
CA GLU A 215 -8.10 4.62 -7.20
C GLU A 215 -7.75 4.97 -5.75
N ARG A 216 -7.89 4.04 -4.80
CA ARG A 216 -7.50 4.28 -3.40
C ARG A 216 -6.03 4.66 -3.30
N ALA A 217 -5.14 3.92 -3.95
CA ALA A 217 -3.71 4.22 -3.88
C ALA A 217 -3.37 5.61 -4.43
N ARG A 218 -3.97 6.01 -5.56
CA ARG A 218 -3.81 7.37 -6.09
C ARG A 218 -4.38 8.43 -5.15
N GLN A 219 -5.53 8.18 -4.54
CA GLN A 219 -6.10 9.10 -3.54
C GLN A 219 -5.17 9.23 -2.34
N THR A 220 -4.65 8.13 -1.80
CA THR A 220 -3.71 8.18 -0.68
C THR A 220 -2.48 9.03 -1.01
N VAL A 221 -1.84 8.83 -2.16
CA VAL A 221 -0.69 9.64 -2.61
C VAL A 221 -1.06 11.11 -2.77
N ALA A 222 -2.24 11.42 -3.31
CA ALA A 222 -2.70 12.80 -3.49
C ALA A 222 -2.93 13.53 -2.15
N HIS A 223 -3.32 12.81 -1.09
CA HIS A 223 -3.61 13.39 0.23
C HIS A 223 -2.40 13.36 1.18
N SER A 224 -1.48 12.40 1.04
CA SER A 224 -0.40 12.15 2.02
C SER A 224 0.83 13.05 1.90
N ARG A 225 0.76 14.16 1.12
CA ARG A 225 1.84 15.17 0.95
C ARG A 225 3.17 14.65 0.37
N THR A 226 3.26 13.36 -0.01
CA THR A 226 4.46 12.72 -0.59
C THR A 226 4.57 12.89 -2.10
N ALA A 227 3.57 13.43 -2.79
CA ALA A 227 3.69 13.82 -4.18
C ALA A 227 4.57 15.08 -4.29
N ALA A 228 5.89 14.91 -4.15
CA ALA A 228 6.82 15.86 -4.72
C ALA A 228 6.59 15.85 -6.23
N THR A 229 5.88 16.86 -6.74
CA THR A 229 5.82 17.11 -8.18
C THR A 229 7.26 17.41 -8.61
N LEU A 230 7.96 16.41 -9.15
CA LEU A 230 9.25 16.58 -9.81
C LEU A 230 9.06 17.33 -11.15
#